data_AF-A0A6M1YUA0-F1
#
_entry.id   AF-A0A6M1YUA0-F1
#
_cell.length_a   1.000
_cell.length_b   1.000
_cell.length_c   1.000
_cell.angle_alpha   90.00
_cell.angle_beta   90.00
_cell.angle_gamma   90.00
#
_symmetry.space_group_name_H-M   'P 1'
#
loop_
_entity.id
_entity.type
_entity.pdbx_description
1 polymer ?
#
loop_
_entity_poly.entity_id
_entity_poly.type
_entity_poly.pdbx_seq_one_letter_code
_entity_poly.pdbx_strand_id
1 'polypeptide(L)'
;MPNNFLDILKGTPIWVFGILAYLLYVGITASRPNVLSIKKLFLLPLIFFILNLRIFFIARDFFVVSLWLMFVFMGISINWLILKKKIIKADKKNQLIALPGEIATLIFLLMFFVIKFYFGFKISQDPNIMKNSSFFYKFVSLSATSFGLFLGKMLCYFNKYKKAESIDLKNV
;
A
#
# COMPACT_ATOMS: atom_id res chain seq x y z
N MET A 1 -10.69 -14.60 -26.39
CA MET A 1 -10.69 -14.01 -25.03
C MET A 1 -11.07 -15.14 -24.08
N PRO A 2 -10.44 -15.31 -22.91
CA PRO A 2 -10.94 -16.28 -21.94
C PRO A 2 -12.33 -15.85 -21.49
N ASN A 3 -13.34 -16.67 -21.78
CA ASN A 3 -14.75 -16.34 -21.54
C ASN A 3 -15.17 -16.61 -20.09
N ASN A 4 -14.30 -17.25 -19.29
CA ASN A 4 -14.57 -17.67 -17.92
C ASN A 4 -13.54 -17.10 -16.94
N PHE A 5 -14.01 -16.61 -15.79
CA PHE A 5 -13.16 -16.13 -14.67
C PHE A 5 -12.13 -17.18 -14.21
N LEU A 6 -12.48 -18.46 -14.35
CA LEU A 6 -11.62 -19.60 -14.04
C LEU A 6 -10.35 -19.67 -14.92
N ASP A 7 -10.42 -19.20 -16.17
CA ASP A 7 -9.27 -19.21 -17.08
C ASP A 7 -8.27 -18.11 -16.71
N ILE A 8 -8.76 -16.98 -16.18
CA ILE A 8 -7.93 -15.91 -15.63
C ILE A 8 -7.18 -16.42 -14.40
N LEU A 9 -7.86 -17.16 -13.51
CA LEU A 9 -7.24 -17.75 -12.33
C LEU A 9 -6.19 -18.81 -12.70
N LYS A 10 -6.46 -19.66 -13.69
CA LYS A 10 -5.51 -20.68 -14.16
C LYS A 10 -4.28 -20.10 -14.85
N GLY A 11 -4.43 -18.99 -15.57
CA GLY A 11 -3.31 -18.27 -16.18
C GLY A 11 -2.52 -17.39 -15.20
N THR A 12 -2.99 -17.24 -13.95
CA THR A 12 -2.33 -16.41 -12.95
C THR A 12 -1.17 -17.18 -12.31
N PRO A 13 0.06 -16.63 -12.32
CA PRO A 13 1.22 -17.29 -11.71
C PRO A 13 1.01 -17.59 -10.22
N ILE A 14 1.53 -18.73 -9.75
CA ILE A 14 1.34 -19.22 -8.38
C ILE A 14 1.80 -18.20 -7.32
N TRP A 15 2.84 -17.41 -7.61
CA TRP A 15 3.41 -16.42 -6.70
C TRP A 15 2.41 -15.30 -6.36
N VAL A 16 1.45 -15.00 -7.24
CA VAL A 16 0.40 -14.00 -7.00
C VAL A 16 -0.51 -14.43 -5.85
N PHE A 17 -0.88 -15.72 -5.80
CA PHE A 17 -1.68 -16.26 -4.70
C PHE A 17 -0.90 -16.26 -3.38
N GLY A 18 0.41 -16.50 -3.42
CA GLY A 18 1.28 -16.37 -2.25
C GLY A 18 1.26 -14.94 -1.68
N ILE A 19 1.34 -13.92 -2.54
CA ILE A 19 1.22 -12.51 -2.14
C ILE A 19 -0.17 -12.22 -1.57
N LEU A 20 -1.24 -12.69 -2.22
CA LEU A 20 -2.61 -12.50 -1.75
C LEU A 20 -2.82 -13.10 -0.35
N ALA A 21 -2.36 -14.34 -0.14
CA ALA A 21 -2.42 -15.02 1.15
C ALA A 21 -1.64 -14.26 2.23
N TYR A 22 -0.44 -13.77 1.89
CA TYR A 22 0.36 -12.95 2.79
C TYR A 22 -0.34 -11.63 3.15
N LEU A 23 -0.94 -10.94 2.17
CA LEU A 23 -1.68 -9.70 2.40
C LEU A 23 -2.93 -9.92 3.25
N LEU A 24 -3.66 -11.02 3.04
CA LEU A 24 -4.78 -11.42 3.88
C LEU A 24 -4.32 -11.69 5.31
N TYR A 25 -3.24 -12.45 5.48
CA TYR A 25 -2.64 -12.69 6.80
C TYR A 25 -2.29 -11.37 7.49
N VAL A 26 -1.52 -10.50 6.83
CA VAL A 26 -1.12 -9.20 7.38
C VAL A 26 -2.34 -8.33 7.70
N GLY A 27 -3.34 -8.28 6.83
CA GLY A 27 -4.53 -7.46 7.02
C GLY A 27 -5.46 -7.98 8.13
N ILE A 28 -5.63 -9.30 8.26
CA ILE A 28 -6.40 -9.92 9.34
C ILE A 28 -5.68 -9.70 10.67
N THR A 29 -4.36 -9.90 10.72
CA THR A 29 -3.56 -9.59 11.90
C THR A 29 -3.70 -8.10 12.24
N ALA A 30 -3.54 -7.18 11.28
CA ALA A 30 -3.71 -5.75 11.51
C ALA A 30 -5.14 -5.33 11.93
N SER A 31 -6.15 -6.18 11.70
CA SER A 31 -7.53 -5.95 12.13
C SER A 31 -7.77 -6.29 13.60
N ARG A 32 -6.86 -7.02 14.25
CA ARG A 32 -6.88 -7.31 15.69
C ARG A 32 -5.92 -6.37 16.42
N PRO A 33 -6.18 -6.04 17.70
CA PRO A 33 -5.22 -5.32 18.53
C PRO A 33 -3.87 -6.05 18.48
N ASN A 34 -2.83 -5.34 18.06
CA ASN A 34 -1.51 -5.93 17.88
C ASN A 34 -0.41 -4.97 18.31
N VAL A 35 0.60 -5.54 18.93
CA VAL A 35 1.84 -4.85 19.29
C VAL A 35 2.87 -5.15 18.20
N LEU A 36 3.19 -4.15 17.39
CA LEU A 36 4.13 -4.29 16.28
C LEU A 36 5.39 -3.47 16.53
N SER A 37 6.53 -4.04 16.13
CA SER A 37 7.77 -3.27 16.04
C SER A 37 7.68 -2.26 14.91
N ILE A 38 8.19 -1.07 15.15
CA ILE A 38 8.26 0.03 14.17
C ILE A 38 9.01 -0.40 12.92
N LYS A 39 10.02 -1.27 13.03
CA LYS A 39 10.77 -1.75 11.85
C LYS A 39 9.88 -2.47 10.84
N LYS A 40 8.90 -3.24 11.31
CA LYS A 40 7.94 -3.94 10.41
C LYS A 40 7.01 -2.97 9.68
N LEU A 41 6.75 -1.80 10.25
CA LEU A 41 5.97 -0.73 9.62
C LEU A 41 6.68 -0.11 8.42
N PHE A 42 8.02 -0.17 8.36
CA PHE A 42 8.82 0.38 7.25
C PHE A 42 9.03 -0.61 6.09
N LEU A 43 8.93 -1.93 6.33
CA LEU A 43 9.15 -2.95 5.29
C LEU A 43 8.14 -2.86 4.13
N LEU A 44 6.85 -2.77 4.46
CA LEU A 44 5.77 -2.66 3.48
C LEU A 44 5.92 -1.46 2.51
N PRO A 45 6.09 -0.22 3.01
CA PRO A 45 6.25 0.94 2.14
C PRO A 45 7.54 0.88 1.31
N LEU A 46 8.61 0.24 1.80
CA LEU A 46 9.84 0.05 1.03
C LEU A 46 9.60 -0.84 -0.21
N ILE A 47 8.87 -1.94 -0.04
CA ILE A 47 8.47 -2.81 -1.15
C ILE A 47 7.62 -2.03 -2.16
N PHE A 48 6.63 -1.28 -1.67
CA PHE A 48 5.77 -0.47 -2.55
C PHE A 48 6.53 0.66 -3.24
N PHE A 49 7.54 1.24 -2.60
CA PHE A 49 8.40 2.25 -3.21
C PHE A 49 9.18 1.64 -4.38
N ILE A 50 9.82 0.48 -4.19
CA ILE A 50 10.55 -0.23 -5.26
C ILE A 50 9.62 -0.56 -6.44
N LEU A 51 8.37 -0.96 -6.17
CA LEU A 51 7.38 -1.21 -7.22
C LEU A 51 6.98 0.05 -8.00
N ASN A 52 7.06 1.22 -7.40
CA ASN A 52 6.76 2.50 -8.06
C ASN A 52 7.99 3.13 -8.74
N LEU A 53 9.21 2.72 -8.41
CA LEU A 53 10.43 3.21 -9.07
C LEU A 53 10.38 3.03 -10.59
N ARG A 54 9.73 1.95 -11.07
CA ARG A 54 9.52 1.70 -12.50
C ARG A 54 8.87 2.87 -13.24
N ILE A 55 8.04 3.68 -12.57
CA ILE A 55 7.37 4.83 -13.18
C ILE A 55 8.39 5.90 -13.59
N PHE A 56 9.46 6.10 -12.81
CA PHE A 56 10.50 7.08 -13.15
C PHE A 56 11.33 6.66 -14.37
N PHE A 57 11.49 5.36 -14.61
CA PHE A 57 12.15 4.84 -15.81
C PHE A 57 11.26 4.91 -17.06
N ILE A 58 9.93 4.92 -16.88
CA ILE A 58 8.96 4.99 -17.98
C ILE A 58 8.55 6.44 -18.28
N ALA A 59 8.57 7.32 -17.27
CA ALA A 59 8.24 8.72 -17.40
C ALA A 59 9.24 9.40 -18.35
N ARG A 60 8.77 9.71 -19.56
CA ARG A 60 9.56 10.45 -20.56
C ARG A 60 9.47 11.96 -20.40
N ASP A 61 8.45 12.44 -19.67
CA ASP A 61 8.14 13.85 -19.52
C ASP A 61 7.93 14.26 -18.06
N PHE A 62 8.30 15.51 -17.76
CA PHE A 62 8.10 16.14 -16.45
C PHE A 62 6.63 16.14 -16.00
N PHE A 63 5.70 16.21 -16.97
CA PHE A 63 4.26 16.15 -16.71
C PHE A 63 3.86 14.88 -15.97
N VAL A 64 4.41 13.72 -16.35
CA VAL A 64 4.09 12.43 -15.72
C VAL A 64 4.56 12.38 -14.27
N VAL A 65 5.75 12.95 -14.00
CA VAL A 65 6.30 13.03 -12.65
C VAL A 65 5.46 13.95 -11.77
N SER A 66 5.06 15.13 -12.29
CA SER A 66 4.18 16.06 -11.58
C SER A 66 2.82 15.43 -11.27
N LEU A 67 2.22 14.73 -12.24
CA LEU A 67 0.96 14.01 -12.07
C LEU A 67 1.11 12.91 -11.01
N TRP A 68 2.19 12.13 -11.06
CA TRP A 68 2.48 11.12 -10.06
C TRP A 68 2.59 11.72 -8.66
N LEU A 69 3.35 12.81 -8.48
CA LEU A 69 3.47 13.51 -7.19
C LEU A 69 2.11 14.01 -6.68
N MET A 70 1.30 14.61 -7.55
CA MET A 70 -0.04 15.10 -7.19
C MET A 70 -0.92 13.98 -6.61
N PHE A 71 -0.96 12.81 -7.25
CA PHE A 71 -1.74 11.67 -6.76
C PHE A 71 -1.14 11.03 -5.51
N VAL A 72 0.20 11.04 -5.34
CA VAL A 72 0.84 10.64 -4.08
C VAL A 72 0.40 11.55 -2.94
N PHE A 73 0.46 12.88 -3.11
CA PHE A 73 0.02 13.84 -2.10
C PHE A 73 -1.47 13.70 -1.78
N MET A 74 -2.30 13.44 -2.80
CA MET A 74 -3.72 13.17 -2.61
C MET A 74 -3.93 11.94 -1.73
N GLY A 75 -3.24 10.83 -2.01
CA GLY A 75 -3.27 9.62 -1.19
C GLY A 75 -2.81 9.86 0.25
N ILE A 76 -1.70 10.58 0.44
CA ILE A 76 -1.19 10.92 1.77
C ILE A 76 -2.25 11.71 2.56
N SER A 77 -2.85 12.71 1.93
CA SER A 77 -3.82 13.62 2.56
C SER A 77 -5.09 12.87 2.98
N ILE A 78 -5.64 12.04 2.09
CA ILE A 78 -6.81 11.19 2.40
C ILE A 78 -6.53 10.34 3.63
N ASN A 79 -5.39 9.65 3.64
CA ASN A 79 -5.08 8.75 4.73
C ASN A 79 -4.80 9.51 6.04
N TRP A 80 -4.16 10.68 5.97
CA TRP A 80 -3.97 11.54 7.15
C TRP A 80 -5.30 11.95 7.78
N LEU A 81 -6.30 12.28 6.96
CA LEU A 81 -7.65 12.62 7.43
C LEU A 81 -8.37 11.44 8.11
N ILE A 82 -8.16 10.22 7.60
CA ILE A 82 -8.72 8.99 8.19
C ILE A 82 -8.07 8.69 9.54
N LEU A 83 -6.75 8.80 9.61
CA LEU A 83 -5.99 8.40 10.80
C LEU A 83 -5.89 9.48 11.87
N LYS A 84 -6.17 10.76 11.57
CA LYS A 84 -6.01 11.87 12.53
C LYS A 84 -6.73 11.61 13.86
N LYS A 85 -7.92 11.00 13.84
CA LYS A 85 -8.75 10.74 15.03
C LYS A 85 -8.33 9.50 15.84
N LYS A 86 -7.40 8.68 15.35
CA LYS A 86 -7.00 7.44 16.04
C LYS A 86 -6.02 7.68 17.19
N ILE A 87 -6.31 7.13 18.36
CA ILE A 87 -5.37 7.13 19.49
C ILE A 87 -4.48 5.89 19.33
N ILE A 88 -3.16 6.07 19.44
CA ILE A 88 -2.20 4.97 19.45
C ILE A 88 -1.42 5.00 20.76
N LYS A 89 -1.04 3.83 21.27
CA LYS A 89 -0.13 3.71 22.42
C LYS A 89 1.24 3.27 21.90
N ALA A 90 2.31 3.86 22.45
CA ALA A 90 3.67 3.61 22.00
C ALA A 90 4.55 3.24 23.19
N ASP A 91 5.43 2.26 22.97
CA ASP A 91 6.55 1.94 23.85
C ASP A 91 7.84 2.39 23.17
N LYS A 92 8.41 3.51 23.64
CA LYS A 92 9.65 4.05 23.06
C LYS A 92 10.88 3.24 23.47
N LYS A 93 10.84 2.58 24.63
CA LYS A 93 11.96 1.79 25.18
C LYS A 93 12.17 0.51 24.39
N ASN A 94 11.10 -0.16 23.99
CA ASN A 94 11.14 -1.41 23.23
C ASN A 94 10.89 -1.23 21.72
N GLN A 95 10.71 0.00 21.22
CA GLN A 95 10.38 0.32 19.81
C GLN A 95 9.08 -0.36 19.32
N LEU A 96 8.06 -0.43 20.19
CA LEU A 96 6.77 -1.07 19.92
C LEU A 96 5.65 -0.05 19.80
N ILE A 97 4.65 -0.35 18.98
CA ILE A 97 3.41 0.41 18.86
C ILE A 97 2.25 -0.56 19.04
N ALA A 98 1.36 -0.25 19.98
CA ALA A 98 0.07 -0.92 20.09
C ALA A 98 -0.94 -0.18 19.19
N LEU A 99 -1.35 -0.88 18.13
CA LEU A 99 -2.36 -0.40 17.20
C LEU A 99 -3.72 -0.97 17.62
N PRO A 100 -4.76 -0.14 17.81
CA PRO A 100 -6.12 -0.64 17.90
C PRO A 100 -6.45 -1.27 16.55
N GLY A 101 -6.81 -2.55 16.56
CA GLY A 101 -7.08 -3.33 15.34
C GLY A 101 -7.95 -2.55 14.36
N GLU A 102 -7.54 -2.49 13.09
CA GLU A 102 -8.20 -1.69 12.07
C GLU A 102 -8.39 -2.47 10.76
N ILE A 103 -9.66 -2.72 10.43
CA ILE A 103 -10.07 -3.32 9.15
C ILE A 103 -9.68 -2.44 7.95
N ALA A 104 -9.58 -1.12 8.10
CA ALA A 104 -9.16 -0.25 7.00
C ALA A 104 -7.77 -0.60 6.45
N THR A 105 -6.87 -1.15 7.27
CA THR A 105 -5.56 -1.65 6.78
C THR A 105 -5.74 -2.79 5.79
N LEU A 106 -6.60 -3.76 6.11
CA LEU A 106 -6.93 -4.88 5.24
C LEU A 106 -7.56 -4.37 3.94
N ILE A 107 -8.53 -3.45 4.03
CA ILE A 107 -9.19 -2.86 2.85
C ILE A 107 -8.16 -2.19 1.92
N PHE A 108 -7.24 -1.40 2.45
CA PHE A 108 -6.21 -0.75 1.64
C PHE A 108 -5.21 -1.74 1.02
N LEU A 109 -4.81 -2.78 1.75
CA LEU A 109 -3.94 -3.83 1.22
C LEU A 109 -4.61 -4.57 0.05
N LEU A 110 -5.88 -4.94 0.21
CA LEU A 110 -6.64 -5.62 -0.84
C LEU A 110 -6.88 -4.72 -2.04
N MET A 111 -7.27 -3.45 -1.83
CA MET A 111 -7.44 -2.47 -2.91
C MET A 111 -6.14 -2.30 -3.70
N PHE A 112 -5.00 -2.15 -3.01
CA PHE A 112 -3.68 -2.04 -3.65
C PHE A 112 -3.40 -3.28 -4.52
N PHE A 113 -3.63 -4.47 -3.97
CA PHE A 113 -3.40 -5.72 -4.67
C PHE A 113 -4.25 -5.84 -5.93
N VAL A 114 -5.56 -5.58 -5.83
CA VAL A 114 -6.48 -5.65 -6.98
C VAL A 114 -6.04 -4.69 -8.09
N ILE A 115 -5.67 -3.46 -7.74
CA ILE A 115 -5.17 -2.46 -8.70
C ILE A 115 -3.90 -2.98 -9.39
N LYS A 116 -2.88 -3.40 -8.63
CA LYS A 116 -1.62 -3.88 -9.21
C LYS A 116 -1.79 -5.15 -10.03
N PHE A 117 -2.64 -6.07 -9.57
CA PHE A 117 -2.95 -7.29 -10.29
C PHE A 117 -3.64 -6.99 -11.61
N TYR A 118 -4.67 -6.14 -11.62
CA TYR A 118 -5.37 -5.75 -12.84
C TYR A 118 -4.44 -5.13 -13.89
N PHE A 119 -3.64 -4.14 -13.49
CA PHE A 119 -2.72 -3.48 -14.41
C PHE A 119 -1.60 -4.42 -14.86
N GLY A 120 -1.01 -5.19 -13.94
CA GLY A 120 0.01 -6.19 -14.26
C GLY A 120 -0.50 -7.23 -15.25
N PHE A 121 -1.71 -7.75 -15.04
CA PHE A 121 -2.36 -8.69 -15.94
C PHE A 121 -2.55 -8.10 -17.35
N LYS A 122 -3.03 -6.85 -17.46
CA LYS A 122 -3.21 -6.18 -18.75
C LYS A 122 -1.89 -5.92 -19.48
N ILE A 123 -0.85 -5.52 -18.76
CA ILE A 123 0.49 -5.30 -19.33
C ILE A 123 1.11 -6.63 -19.79
N SER A 124 0.87 -7.73 -19.07
CA SER A 124 1.35 -9.07 -19.48
C SER A 124 0.62 -9.61 -20.71
N GLN A 125 -0.65 -9.28 -20.91
CA GLN A 125 -1.41 -9.67 -22.11
C GLN A 125 -0.96 -8.92 -23.36
N ASP A 126 -0.75 -7.61 -23.23
CA ASP A 126 -0.27 -6.77 -24.30
C ASP A 126 0.74 -5.75 -23.76
N PRO A 127 2.05 -6.00 -23.92
CA PRO A 127 3.08 -5.06 -23.49
C PRO A 127 2.96 -3.67 -24.14
N ASN A 128 2.33 -3.57 -25.32
CA ASN A 128 2.13 -2.31 -26.02
C ASN A 128 0.98 -1.47 -25.45
N ILE A 129 0.15 -2.01 -24.55
CA ILE A 129 -0.96 -1.26 -23.95
C ILE A 129 -0.50 0.00 -23.21
N MET A 130 0.75 0.03 -22.74
CA MET A 130 1.37 1.19 -22.12
C MET A 130 1.58 2.37 -23.09
N LYS A 131 1.54 2.14 -24.42
CA LYS A 131 1.58 3.21 -25.42
C LYS A 131 0.25 3.96 -25.51
N ASN A 132 -0.85 3.36 -25.01
CA ASN A 132 -2.13 4.05 -24.94
C ASN A 132 -2.10 5.05 -23.78
N SER A 133 -2.15 6.35 -24.10
CA SER A 133 -2.07 7.43 -23.11
C SER A 133 -3.16 7.33 -22.03
N SER A 134 -4.38 6.91 -22.38
CA SER A 134 -5.47 6.75 -21.39
C SER A 134 -5.16 5.64 -20.39
N PHE A 135 -4.66 4.50 -20.86
CA PHE A 135 -4.26 3.40 -19.98
C PHE A 135 -3.07 3.80 -19.10
N PHE A 136 -2.07 4.45 -19.70
CA PHE A 136 -0.89 4.91 -18.99
C PHE A 136 -1.22 5.90 -17.87
N TYR A 137 -2.02 6.93 -18.13
CA TYR A 137 -2.40 7.89 -17.09
C TYR A 137 -3.25 7.28 -15.98
N LYS A 138 -4.14 6.32 -16.29
CA LYS A 138 -4.87 5.54 -15.28
C LYS A 138 -3.93 4.69 -14.43
N PHE A 139 -2.96 4.03 -15.06
CA PHE A 139 -1.96 3.23 -14.36
C PHE A 139 -1.13 4.08 -13.39
N VAL A 140 -0.65 5.23 -13.85
CA VAL A 140 0.16 6.16 -13.05
C VAL A 140 -0.67 6.73 -11.89
N SER A 141 -1.88 7.23 -12.14
CA SER A 141 -2.71 7.86 -11.11
C SER A 141 -3.15 6.88 -10.01
N LEU A 142 -3.63 5.69 -10.37
CA LEU A 142 -4.04 4.69 -9.39
C LEU A 142 -2.83 4.16 -8.61
N SER A 143 -1.72 3.87 -9.29
CA SER A 143 -0.49 3.40 -8.61
C SER A 143 0.06 4.44 -7.64
N ALA A 144 0.11 5.71 -8.06
CA ALA A 144 0.56 6.84 -7.24
C ALA A 144 -0.33 7.04 -6.02
N THR A 145 -1.65 7.02 -6.20
CA THR A 145 -2.62 7.18 -5.11
C THR A 145 -2.48 6.08 -4.08
N SER A 146 -2.39 4.81 -4.52
CA SER A 146 -2.26 3.69 -3.59
C SER A 146 -0.92 3.72 -2.83
N PHE A 147 0.16 4.13 -3.49
CA PHE A 147 1.43 4.37 -2.80
C PHE A 147 1.32 5.50 -1.77
N GLY A 148 0.69 6.62 -2.13
CA GLY A 148 0.43 7.75 -1.24
C GLY A 148 -0.40 7.38 -0.01
N LEU A 149 -1.43 6.54 -0.16
CA LEU A 149 -2.25 6.05 0.96
C LEU A 149 -1.38 5.27 1.97
N PHE A 150 -0.54 4.35 1.49
CA PHE A 150 0.37 3.57 2.34
C PHE A 150 1.44 4.44 3.01
N LEU A 151 2.06 5.34 2.24
CA LEU A 151 3.08 6.25 2.75
C LEU A 151 2.49 7.20 3.80
N GLY A 152 1.30 7.75 3.55
CA GLY A 152 0.58 8.59 4.50
C GLY A 152 0.24 7.85 5.80
N LYS A 153 -0.08 6.56 5.72
CA LYS A 153 -0.36 5.71 6.89
C LYS A 153 0.85 5.54 7.76
N MET A 154 1.97 5.20 7.13
CA MET A 154 3.26 5.10 7.78
C MET A 154 3.67 6.43 8.43
N LEU A 155 3.60 7.55 7.70
CA LEU A 155 3.96 8.88 8.21
C LEU A 155 3.08 9.29 9.40
N CYS A 156 1.78 9.03 9.34
CA CYS A 156 0.86 9.34 10.43
C CYS A 156 1.20 8.53 11.69
N TYR A 157 1.41 7.21 11.56
CA TYR A 157 1.80 6.37 12.70
C TYR A 157 3.16 6.74 13.27
N PHE A 158 4.13 7.10 12.41
CA PHE A 158 5.45 7.54 12.86
C PHE A 158 5.39 8.89 13.59
N ASN A 159 4.63 9.85 13.07
CA ASN A 159 4.41 11.15 13.72
C ASN A 159 3.71 10.97 15.08
N LYS A 160 2.69 10.12 15.13
CA LYS A 160 2.00 9.81 16.39
C LYS A 160 2.89 9.04 17.37
N TYR A 161 3.75 8.14 16.89
CA TYR A 161 4.73 7.45 17.73
C TYR A 161 5.71 8.44 18.37
N LYS A 162 6.19 9.43 17.60
CA LYS A 162 7.04 10.50 18.14
C LYS A 162 6.31 11.30 19.24
N LYS A 163 5.04 11.62 19.04
CA LYS A 163 4.22 12.42 19.96
C LYS A 163 3.66 11.66 21.16
N ALA A 164 3.51 10.34 21.07
CA ALA A 164 2.95 9.54 22.15
C ALA A 164 3.90 9.50 23.37
N GLU A 165 3.31 9.56 24.56
CA GLU A 165 4.03 9.26 25.81
C GLU A 165 4.43 7.79 25.82
N SER A 166 5.62 7.51 26.36
CA SER A 166 6.14 6.13 26.40
C SER A 166 5.45 5.36 27.50
N ILE A 167 4.74 4.30 27.13
CA ILE A 167 4.10 3.36 28.06
C ILE A 167 4.80 2.00 27.88
N ASP A 168 5.07 1.29 28.98
CA ASP A 168 5.66 -0.06 28.90
C ASP A 168 4.60 -1.05 28.40
N LEU A 169 4.83 -1.61 27.20
CA LEU A 169 3.91 -2.56 26.56
C LEU A 169 4.34 -4.02 26.77
N LYS A 170 5.39 -4.31 27.54
CA LYS A 170 5.82 -5.70 27.80
C LYS A 170 4.95 -6.46 28.80
N ASN A 171 4.10 -5.77 29.55
CA ASN A 171 3.30 -6.34 30.65
C ASN A 171 1.78 -6.32 30.40
N VAL A 172 1.34 -6.17 29.14
CA VAL A 172 -0.09 -6.18 28.72
C VAL A 172 -0.31 -7.28 27.69
#